data_AF-A0A946TSP1-F1
#
_entry.id   AF-A0A946TSP1-F1
#
_cell.length_a   1.000
_cell.length_b   1.000
_cell.length_c   1.000
_cell.angle_alpha   90.00
_cell.angle_beta   90.00
_cell.angle_gamma   90.00
#
_symmetry.space_group_name_H-M   'P 1'
#
loop_
_entity.id
_entity.type
_entity.pdbx_description
1 polymer ?
#
loop_
_entity_poly.entity_id
_entity_poly.type
_entity_poly.pdbx_seq_one_letter_code
_entity_poly.pdbx_strand_id
1 'polypeptide(L)'
;MCKSTLDHALNYARQGVPVLPLHYIQAGGRCSCGADEDKCKPGKHPFGSLVPHGVKDASTNTETINQWFDGTPYNIGIATGVVSGLFAVDRDDRDGGDVTIKAW
;
A
#
# COMPACT_ATOMS: atom_id res chain seq x y z
N MET A 1 -1.86 -1.19 -23.40
CA MET A 1 -0.82 -1.65 -22.45
C MET A 1 -1.47 -1.88 -21.10
N CYS A 2 -1.17 -2.99 -20.43
CA CYS A 2 -1.55 -3.20 -19.03
C CYS A 2 -0.73 -2.22 -18.16
N LYS A 3 -1.37 -1.52 -17.22
CA LYS A 3 -0.66 -0.60 -16.32
C LYS A 3 0.13 -1.39 -15.27
N SER A 4 1.38 -1.01 -15.05
CA SER A 4 2.23 -1.56 -14.00
C SER A 4 1.91 -0.96 -12.63
N THR A 5 2.41 -1.58 -11.56
CA THR A 5 2.28 -1.01 -10.21
C THR A 5 3.00 0.33 -10.08
N LEU A 6 4.13 0.51 -10.79
CA LEU A 6 4.82 1.80 -10.89
C LEU A 6 3.91 2.86 -11.54
N ASP A 7 3.20 2.53 -12.62
CA ASP A 7 2.28 3.48 -13.29
C ASP A 7 1.18 3.96 -12.33
N HIS A 8 0.66 3.06 -11.48
CA HIS A 8 -0.34 3.39 -10.47
C HIS A 8 0.26 4.25 -9.35
N ALA A 9 1.43 3.90 -8.83
CA ALA A 9 2.12 4.67 -7.78
C ALA A 9 2.42 6.10 -8.23
N LEU A 10 2.97 6.27 -9.45
CA LEU A 10 3.21 7.58 -10.05
C LEU A 10 1.90 8.35 -10.29
N ASN A 11 0.82 7.65 -10.63
CA ASN A 11 -0.49 8.29 -10.79
C ASN A 11 -1.06 8.84 -9.48
N TYR A 12 -0.88 8.15 -8.35
CA TYR A 12 -1.25 8.68 -7.04
C TYR A 12 -0.39 9.88 -6.66
N ALA A 13 0.93 9.79 -6.86
CA ALA A 13 1.86 10.89 -6.56
C ALA A 13 1.54 12.16 -7.34
N ARG A 14 1.19 12.06 -8.63
CA ARG A 14 0.73 13.20 -9.45
C ARG A 14 -0.54 13.87 -8.92
N GLN A 15 -1.36 13.15 -8.15
CA GLN A 15 -2.55 13.68 -7.49
C GLN A 15 -2.25 14.24 -6.08
N GLY A 16 -0.97 14.30 -5.68
CA GLY A 16 -0.57 14.73 -4.35
C GLY A 16 -0.78 13.68 -3.26
N VAL A 17 -1.04 12.43 -3.63
CA VAL A 17 -1.27 11.32 -2.68
C VAL A 17 0.06 10.62 -2.40
N PRO A 18 0.62 10.70 -1.17
CA PRO A 18 1.89 10.06 -0.86
C PRO A 18 1.73 8.54 -0.77
N VAL A 19 2.69 7.83 -1.37
CA VAL A 19 2.70 6.37 -1.45
C VAL A 19 3.97 5.77 -0.86
N LEU A 20 3.92 4.49 -0.51
CA LEU A 20 5.06 3.72 -0.02
C LEU A 20 5.01 2.28 -0.57
N PRO A 21 6.16 1.61 -0.76
CA PRO A 21 6.20 0.19 -1.08
C PRO A 21 5.78 -0.63 0.13
N LEU A 22 4.83 -1.53 -0.08
CA LEU A 22 4.48 -2.60 0.84
C LEU A 22 5.05 -3.91 0.31
N HIS A 23 5.16 -4.90 1.20
CA HIS A 23 5.42 -6.26 0.78
C HIS A 23 4.36 -6.76 -0.21
N TYR A 24 4.75 -7.68 -1.08
CA TYR A 24 3.90 -8.36 -2.05
C TYR A 24 3.81 -9.85 -1.75
N ILE A 25 2.87 -10.53 -2.42
CA ILE A 25 2.69 -11.98 -2.35
C ILE A 25 3.49 -12.64 -3.46
N GLN A 26 4.35 -13.58 -3.11
CA GLN A 26 5.14 -14.35 -4.05
C GLN A 26 4.26 -15.37 -4.78
N ALA A 27 4.73 -15.92 -5.92
CA ALA A 27 3.98 -16.90 -6.70
C ALA A 27 3.53 -18.15 -5.90
N GLY A 28 4.24 -18.49 -4.81
CA GLY A 28 3.87 -19.56 -3.88
C GLY A 28 2.89 -19.17 -2.78
N GLY A 29 2.23 -18.01 -2.86
CA GLY A 29 1.23 -17.55 -1.90
C GLY A 29 1.79 -16.92 -0.62
N ARG A 30 3.11 -17.00 -0.38
CA ARG A 30 3.74 -16.44 0.82
C ARG A 30 4.04 -14.95 0.71
N CYS A 31 4.00 -14.26 1.85
CA CYS A 31 4.45 -12.88 1.93
C CYS A 31 5.97 -12.79 1.64
N SER A 32 6.36 -11.78 0.87
CA SER A 32 7.77 -11.50 0.55
C SER A 32 8.65 -11.17 1.77
N CYS A 33 8.10 -10.90 2.96
CA CYS A 33 8.90 -10.75 4.18
C CYS A 33 9.41 -12.07 4.74
N GLY A 34 8.90 -13.21 4.27
CA GLY A 34 9.27 -14.54 4.75
C GLY A 34 8.74 -14.90 6.13
N ALA A 35 8.00 -14.02 6.80
CA ALA A 35 7.31 -14.35 8.05
C ALA A 35 6.10 -15.26 7.79
N ASP A 36 5.78 -16.07 8.79
CA ASP A 36 4.56 -16.88 8.81
C ASP A 36 3.29 -15.99 8.81
N GLU A 37 2.17 -16.52 8.32
CA GLU A 37 0.91 -15.77 8.16
C GLU A 37 0.31 -15.28 9.49
N ASP A 38 0.58 -15.97 10.59
CA ASP A 38 0.16 -15.57 11.94
C ASP A 38 1.01 -14.42 12.51
N LYS A 39 2.19 -14.18 11.94
CA LYS A 39 3.17 -13.19 12.41
C LYS A 39 3.24 -11.94 11.56
N CYS A 40 2.55 -11.92 10.41
CA CYS A 40 2.45 -10.74 9.57
C CYS A 40 1.05 -10.60 8.98
N LYS A 41 0.70 -9.42 8.46
CA LYS A 41 -0.47 -9.25 7.59
C LYS A 41 0.00 -9.37 6.14
N PRO A 42 -0.14 -10.53 5.47
CA PRO A 42 0.54 -10.79 4.20
C PRO A 42 0.26 -9.70 3.16
N GLY A 43 1.33 -9.12 2.63
CA GLY A 43 1.27 -8.08 1.59
C GLY A 43 0.71 -6.72 2.02
N LYS A 44 0.37 -6.52 3.30
CA LYS A 44 -0.30 -5.31 3.82
C LYS A 44 0.56 -4.51 4.81
N HIS A 45 1.88 -4.69 4.79
CA HIS A 45 2.80 -4.00 5.69
C HIS A 45 3.99 -3.39 4.93
N PRO A 46 4.60 -2.29 5.44
CA PRO A 46 5.69 -1.58 4.77
C PRO A 46 6.89 -2.47 4.45
N PHE A 47 7.55 -2.21 3.33
CA PHE A 47 8.81 -2.85 2.99
C PHE A 47 9.98 -2.12 3.69
N GLY A 48 10.27 -2.53 4.93
CA GLY A 48 11.10 -1.77 5.86
C GLY A 48 12.52 -1.43 5.40
N SER A 49 13.11 -2.20 4.47
CA SER A 49 14.42 -1.86 3.89
C SER A 49 14.40 -0.62 2.99
N LEU A 50 13.23 -0.28 2.43
CA LEU A 50 13.03 0.91 1.59
C LEU A 50 12.39 2.06 2.36
N VAL A 51 11.53 1.74 3.34
CA VAL A 51 10.76 2.69 4.16
C VAL A 51 10.87 2.33 5.65
N PRO A 52 12.03 2.59 6.29
CA PRO A 52 12.30 2.17 7.67
C PRO A 52 11.36 2.81 8.71
N HIS A 53 10.78 3.98 8.42
CA HIS A 53 9.79 4.63 9.28
C HIS A 53 8.34 4.39 8.79
N GLY A 54 8.15 3.42 7.89
CA GLY A 54 6.84 3.03 7.37
C GLY A 54 6.11 4.18 6.69
N VAL A 55 4.86 4.42 7.09
CA VAL A 55 4.01 5.47 6.48
C VAL A 55 4.62 6.88 6.57
N LYS A 56 5.52 7.13 7.52
CA LYS A 56 6.20 8.43 7.65
C LYS A 56 7.18 8.71 6.51
N ASP A 57 7.65 7.67 5.83
CA ASP A 57 8.51 7.80 4.65
C ASP A 57 7.70 7.84 3.34
N ALA A 58 6.37 7.80 3.39
CA ALA A 58 5.54 7.85 2.18
C ALA A 58 5.82 9.15 1.39
N SER A 59 5.89 9.02 0.06
CA SER A 59 6.42 10.08 -0.80
C SER A 59 5.51 10.35 -1.99
N THR A 60 5.50 11.59 -2.46
CA THR A 60 5.00 12.02 -3.78
C THR A 60 6.14 12.32 -4.76
N ASN A 61 7.40 12.21 -4.33
CA ASN A 61 8.56 12.46 -5.18
C ASN A 61 8.68 11.35 -6.23
N THR A 62 8.67 11.71 -7.51
CA THR A 62 8.68 10.79 -8.64
C THR A 62 9.97 10.00 -8.73
N GLU A 63 11.11 10.60 -8.40
CA GLU A 63 12.42 9.92 -8.45
C GLU A 63 12.49 8.80 -7.41
N THR A 64 12.07 9.08 -6.17
CA THR A 64 11.97 8.09 -5.09
C THR A 64 11.05 6.93 -5.46
N ILE A 65 9.86 7.23 -6.03
CA ILE A 65 8.89 6.20 -6.40
C ILE A 65 9.41 5.33 -7.56
N ASN A 66 10.07 5.93 -8.56
CA ASN A 66 10.71 5.16 -9.61
C ASN A 66 11.75 4.19 -9.04
N GLN A 67 12.59 4.66 -8.11
CA GLN A 67 13.59 3.80 -7.47
C GLN A 67 12.97 2.66 -6.66
N TRP A 68 11.88 2.91 -5.93
CA TRP A 68 11.21 1.87 -5.16
C TRP A 68 10.55 0.81 -6.03
N PHE A 69 9.85 1.19 -7.09
CA PHE A 69 9.03 0.27 -7.88
C PHE A 69 9.72 -0.24 -9.15
N ASP A 70 11.03 0.00 -9.31
CA ASP A 70 11.80 -0.52 -10.44
C ASP A 70 11.97 -2.04 -10.35
N GLY A 71 11.52 -2.75 -11.39
CA GLY A 71 11.68 -4.21 -11.53
C GLY A 71 11.00 -5.09 -10.47
N THR A 72 10.38 -4.51 -9.45
CA THR A 72 9.81 -5.25 -8.30
C THR A 72 8.31 -4.96 -8.14
N PRO A 73 7.45 -5.99 -8.05
CA PRO A 73 6.00 -5.81 -7.98
C PRO A 73 5.54 -5.52 -6.53
N TYR A 74 6.15 -4.55 -5.85
CA TYR A 74 5.70 -4.11 -4.53
C TYR A 74 4.22 -3.73 -4.55
N ASN A 75 3.49 -4.06 -3.50
CA ASN A 75 2.16 -3.49 -3.31
C ASN A 75 2.29 -2.00 -2.97
N ILE A 76 1.24 -1.23 -3.24
CA ILE A 76 1.21 0.21 -2.95
C ILE A 76 0.47 0.45 -1.64
N GLY A 77 1.13 1.12 -0.70
CA GLY A 77 0.50 1.73 0.45
C GLY A 77 0.19 3.20 0.15
N ILE A 78 -0.88 3.73 0.74
CA ILE A 78 -1.25 5.14 0.68
C ILE A 78 -1.21 5.72 2.09
N ALA A 79 -0.53 6.85 2.27
CA ALA A 79 -0.58 7.59 3.52
C ALA A 79 -1.89 8.39 3.60
N THR A 80 -2.88 7.83 4.29
CA THR A 80 -4.17 8.50 4.55
C THR A 80 -4.04 9.58 5.63
N GLY A 81 -5.12 10.32 5.86
CA GLY A 81 -5.20 11.41 6.82
C GLY A 81 -4.85 12.76 6.21
N VAL A 82 -4.49 13.72 7.06
CA VAL A 82 -4.24 15.13 6.67
C VAL A 82 -3.20 15.25 5.56
N VAL A 83 -2.19 14.37 5.53
CA VAL A 83 -1.10 14.40 4.54
C VAL A 83 -1.58 14.19 3.09
N SER A 84 -2.68 13.46 2.89
CA SER A 84 -3.29 13.24 1.56
C SER A 84 -4.67 13.87 1.42
N GLY A 85 -5.27 14.36 2.51
CA GLY A 85 -6.67 14.77 2.52
C GLY A 85 -7.66 13.61 2.34
N LEU A 86 -7.20 12.36 2.47
CA LEU A 86 -8.02 11.16 2.29
C LEU A 86 -8.36 10.51 3.62
N PHE A 87 -9.59 10.03 3.75
CA PHE A 87 -9.94 9.04 4.78
C PHE A 87 -10.47 7.79 4.07
N ALA A 88 -10.23 6.62 4.66
CA ALA A 88 -10.67 5.35 4.12
C ALA A 88 -11.74 4.75 5.04
N VAL A 89 -12.86 4.33 4.47
CA VAL A 89 -13.91 3.55 5.15
C VAL A 89 -13.81 2.13 4.64
N ASP A 90 -13.39 1.21 5.50
CA ASP A 90 -13.29 -0.21 5.17
C ASP A 90 -14.61 -0.90 5.56
N ARG A 91 -15.42 -1.24 4.56
CA ARG A 91 -16.67 -1.96 4.74
C ARG A 91 -16.42 -3.45 4.50
N ASP A 92 -16.43 -4.24 5.58
CA ASP A 92 -16.35 -5.70 5.51
C ASP A 92 -17.73 -6.34 5.77
N ASP A 93 -18.38 -6.80 4.71
CA ASP A 93 -19.71 -7.44 4.80
C ASP A 93 -19.68 -8.77 5.57
N ARG A 94 -18.53 -9.43 5.66
CA ARG A 94 -18.40 -10.69 6.40
C ARG A 94 -18.57 -10.49 7.91
N ASP A 95 -18.27 -9.28 8.37
CA ASP A 95 -18.37 -8.86 9.77
C ASP A 95 -19.57 -7.91 9.99
N GLY A 96 -20.55 -7.89 9.07
CA GLY A 96 -21.76 -7.08 9.17
C GLY A 96 -21.56 -5.59 8.84
N GLY A 97 -20.49 -5.26 8.09
CA GLY A 97 -20.19 -3.89 7.67
C GLY A 97 -21.28 -3.21 6.84
N ASP A 98 -22.09 -3.97 6.11
CA ASP A 98 -23.25 -3.45 5.36
C ASP A 98 -24.38 -2.96 6.26
N VAL A 99 -24.52 -3.54 7.45
CA VAL A 99 -25.51 -3.13 8.45
C VAL A 99 -25.02 -1.90 9.19
N THR A 100 -23.76 -1.92 9.64
CA THR A 100 -23.20 -0.82 10.45
C THR A 100 -23.10 0.47 9.66
N ILE A 101 -22.70 0.43 8.38
CA ILE A 101 -22.55 1.65 7.57
C ILE A 101 -23.88 2.35 7.25
N LYS A 102 -25.00 1.61 7.20
CA LYS A 102 -26.34 2.19 6.97
C LYS A 102 -26.86 2.96 8.18
N ALA A 103 -26.28 2.72 9.36
CA ALA A 103 -26.69 3.35 10.62
C ALA A 103 -25.89 4.63 10.95
N TRP A 104 -24.94 5.02 10.10
CA TRP A 104 -24.14 6.25 10.19
C TRP A 104 -24.67 7.33 9.26
#